data_AF-A0A7W6W4M7-F1
#
_entry.id   AF-A0A7W6W4M7-F1
#
_cell.length_a   1.000
_cell.length_b   1.000
_cell.length_c   1.000
_cell.angle_alpha   90.00
_cell.angle_beta   90.00
_cell.angle_gamma   90.00
#
_symmetry.space_group_name_H-M   'P 1'
#
loop_
_entity.id
_entity.type
_entity.pdbx_description
1 polymer ?
#
loop_
_entity_poly.entity_id
_entity_poly.type
_entity_poly.pdbx_seq_one_letter_code
_entity_poly.pdbx_strand_id
1 'polypeptide(L)' 'MSRIHEEDRSLIAQTFEEASLHGLGFHFVYRIDNRLGGYKLVRSVGRFRDDESGGSIVGIPYEFVEKLRVVGFEDNMIPR' A
#
# COMPACT_ATOMS: atom_id res chain seq x y z
N MET A 1 4.48 3.48 -16.44
CA MET A 1 4.47 2.02 -16.30
C MET A 1 4.55 1.67 -14.83
N SER A 2 3.63 0.84 -14.36
CA SER A 2 3.30 0.59 -12.96
C SER A 2 4.51 0.14 -12.12
N ARG A 3 4.73 0.75 -10.95
CA ARG A 3 5.77 0.34 -9.97
C ARG A 3 5.33 -0.86 -9.11
N ILE A 4 4.18 -1.45 -9.39
CA ILE A 4 3.62 -2.59 -8.65
C ILE A 4 4.39 -3.86 -9.03
N HIS A 5 4.80 -4.62 -8.03
CA HIS A 5 5.42 -5.94 -8.22
C HIS A 5 4.50 -6.86 -9.03
N GLU A 6 5.06 -7.62 -9.97
CA GLU A 6 4.26 -8.37 -10.96
C GLU A 6 3.26 -9.33 -10.32
N GLU A 7 3.71 -10.09 -9.31
CA GLU A 7 2.88 -11.04 -8.55
C GLU A 7 1.69 -10.39 -7.83
N ASP A 8 1.74 -9.07 -7.53
CA ASP A 8 0.68 -8.39 -6.79
C ASP A 8 -0.38 -7.76 -7.71
N ARG A 9 -0.15 -7.76 -9.02
CA ARG A 9 -1.07 -7.15 -9.99
C ARG A 9 -2.42 -7.85 -10.01
N SER A 10 -2.43 -9.17 -9.98
CA SER A 10 -3.66 -9.97 -9.97
C SER A 10 -4.45 -9.77 -8.67
N LEU A 11 -3.76 -9.73 -7.53
CA LEU A 11 -4.38 -9.45 -6.23
C LEU A 11 -5.07 -8.08 -6.23
N ILE A 12 -4.41 -7.04 -6.76
CA ILE A 12 -4.96 -5.68 -6.84
C ILE A 12 -6.18 -5.63 -7.75
N ALA A 13 -6.07 -6.22 -8.95
CA ALA A 13 -7.15 -6.25 -9.91
C ALA A 13 -8.40 -6.94 -9.32
N GLN A 14 -8.21 -8.15 -8.76
CA GLN A 14 -9.30 -8.88 -8.11
C GLN A 14 -9.90 -8.11 -6.94
N THR A 15 -9.07 -7.45 -6.11
CA THR A 15 -9.58 -6.67 -4.97
C THR A 15 -10.48 -5.54 -5.42
N PHE A 16 -10.12 -4.81 -6.47
CA PHE A 16 -10.95 -3.71 -6.98
C PHE A 16 -12.18 -4.21 -7.75
N GLU A 17 -12.07 -5.32 -8.45
CA GLU A 17 -13.20 -5.99 -9.09
C GLU A 17 -14.24 -6.40 -8.04
N GLU A 18 -13.85 -7.17 -7.03
CA GLU A 18 -14.74 -7.58 -5.93
C GLU A 18 -15.32 -6.38 -5.17
N ALA A 19 -14.49 -5.36 -4.89
CA ALA A 19 -14.96 -4.15 -4.20
C ALA A 19 -16.03 -3.40 -5.00
N SER A 20 -15.86 -3.31 -6.33
CA SER A 20 -16.81 -2.61 -7.20
C SER A 20 -18.09 -3.41 -7.48
N LEU A 21 -17.97 -4.72 -7.74
CA LEU A 21 -19.11 -5.60 -7.98
C LEU A 21 -20.03 -5.72 -6.77
N HIS A 22 -19.45 -5.73 -5.57
CA HIS A 22 -20.19 -6.01 -4.34
C HIS A 22 -20.31 -4.80 -3.40
N GLY A 23 -19.81 -3.63 -3.79
CA GLY A 23 -19.85 -2.42 -2.96
C GLY A 23 -19.07 -2.54 -1.65
N LEU A 24 -17.97 -3.30 -1.65
CA LEU A 24 -17.23 -3.68 -0.43
C LEU A 24 -16.14 -2.69 -0.05
N GLY A 25 -15.78 -2.74 1.23
CA GLY A 25 -14.49 -2.27 1.73
C GLY A 25 -13.39 -3.27 1.42
N PHE A 26 -12.15 -2.81 1.36
CA PHE A 26 -10.97 -3.65 1.19
C PHE A 26 -9.84 -3.21 2.11
N HIS A 27 -8.99 -4.18 2.44
CA HIS A 27 -7.77 -3.98 3.19
C HIS A 27 -6.75 -5.02 2.77
N PHE A 28 -5.68 -4.58 2.10
CA PHE A 28 -4.62 -5.49 1.63
C PHE A 28 -3.25 -4.81 1.65
N VAL A 29 -2.21 -5.63 1.54
CA VAL A 29 -0.80 -5.20 1.47
C VAL A 29 -0.22 -5.69 0.14
N TYR A 30 0.57 -4.84 -0.52
CA TYR A 30 1.23 -5.15 -1.79
C TYR A 30 2.61 -4.49 -1.86
N ARG A 31 3.44 -4.95 -2.78
CA ARG A 31 4.81 -4.48 -2.98
C ARG A 31 4.87 -3.45 -4.09
N ILE A 32 5.67 -2.40 -3.85
CA ILE A 32 6.08 -1.48 -4.90
C ILE A 32 7.61 -1.41 -4.99
N ASP A 33 8.12 -1.30 -6.22
CA ASP A 33 9.54 -1.15 -6.51
C ASP A 33 10.11 0.10 -5.81
N ASN A 34 11.17 -0.10 -5.02
CA ASN A 34 11.82 0.94 -4.22
C ASN A 34 12.94 1.68 -4.96
N ARG A 35 13.22 1.33 -6.22
CA ARG A 35 14.29 1.84 -7.10
C ARG A 35 15.73 1.57 -6.64
N LEU A 36 15.90 0.74 -5.62
CA LEU A 36 17.18 0.36 -5.02
C LEU A 36 17.42 -1.16 -5.10
N GLY A 37 16.74 -1.85 -6.03
CA GLY A 37 16.86 -3.30 -6.22
C GLY A 37 16.00 -4.15 -5.28
N GLY A 38 15.03 -3.54 -4.60
CA GLY A 38 14.06 -4.26 -3.76
C GLY A 38 12.66 -3.66 -3.86
N TYR A 39 11.85 -3.90 -2.82
CA TYR A 39 10.50 -3.36 -2.72
C TYR A 39 10.25 -2.75 -1.35
N LYS A 40 9.24 -1.88 -1.27
CA LYS A 40 8.59 -1.51 -0.02
C LYS A 40 7.16 -2.04 0.00
N LEU A 41 6.65 -2.32 1.19
CA LEU A 41 5.28 -2.73 1.37
C LEU A 41 4.39 -1.50 1.48
N VAL A 42 3.22 -1.56 0.85
CA VAL A 42 2.18 -0.55 0.93
C VAL A 42 0.92 -1.25 1.41
N ARG A 43 0.29 -0.67 2.43
CA ARG A 43 -1.03 -1.09 2.87
C ARG A 43 -2.05 -0.14 2.28
N SER A 44 -3.08 -0.70 1.65
CA SER A 44 -4.23 0.05 1.13
C SER A 44 -5.46 -0.30 1.94
N VAL A 45 -6.16 0.72 2.40
CA VAL A 45 -7.46 0.61 3.06
C VAL A 45 -8.42 1.54 2.36
N GLY A 46 -9.57 1.03 1.95
CA GLY A 46 -10.56 1.81 1.23
C GLY A 46 -11.86 1.07 1.03
N ARG A 47 -12.72 1.66 0.21
CA ARG A 47 -14.00 1.09 -0.18
C ARG A 47 -14.41 1.57 -1.56
N PHE A 48 -15.29 0.82 -2.18
CA PHE A 48 -16.08 1.35 -3.27
C PHE A 48 -17.15 2.32 -2.73
N ARG A 49 -17.36 3.39 -3.48
CA ARG A 49 -18.41 4.37 -3.28
C ARG A 49 -19.17 4.48 -4.58
N ASP A 50 -20.39 3.98 -4.59
CA ASP A 50 -21.31 4.22 -5.68
C ASP A 50 -21.67 5.72 -5.71
N ASP A 51 -21.54 6.34 -6.88
CA ASP A 51 -21.83 7.75 -7.11
C ASP A 51 -22.37 7.95 -8.53
N GLU A 52 -22.90 9.15 -8.80
CA GLU A 52 -23.58 9.46 -10.08
C GLU A 52 -22.70 9.25 -11.32
N SER A 53 -21.38 9.10 -11.15
CA SER A 53 -20.43 8.88 -12.25
C SER A 53 -20.17 7.41 -12.60
N GLY A 54 -20.86 6.46 -11.95
CA GLY A 54 -20.61 5.02 -12.10
C GLY A 54 -19.65 4.46 -11.06
N GLY A 55 -19.46 5.18 -9.96
CA GLY A 55 -18.76 4.73 -8.77
C GLY A 55 -17.24 4.93 -8.78
N SER A 56 -16.69 5.10 -7.59
CA SER A 56 -15.28 5.42 -7.37
C SER A 56 -14.69 4.66 -6.18
N ILE A 57 -13.37 4.45 -6.22
CA ILE A 57 -12.63 3.93 -5.07
C ILE A 57 -12.17 5.11 -4.23
N VAL A 58 -12.49 5.08 -2.94
CA VAL A 58 -11.99 6.03 -1.94
C VAL A 58 -11.18 5.29 -0.89
N GLY A 59 -9.96 5.73 -0.63
CA GLY A 59 -9.05 5.04 0.27
C GLY A 59 -7.72 5.75 0.43
N ILE A 60 -6.89 5.21 1.32
CA ILE A 60 -5.57 5.73 1.64
C ILE A 60 -4.55 4.60 1.46
N PRO A 61 -3.60 4.75 0.53
CA PRO A 61 -2.39 3.95 0.54
C PRO A 61 -1.36 4.58 1.49
N TYR A 62 -0.76 3.78 2.34
CA TYR A 62 0.34 4.21 3.20
C TYR A 62 1.45 3.17 3.24
N GLU A 63 2.67 3.63 3.49
CA GLU A 63 3.81 2.75 3.66
C GLU A 63 3.57 1.81 4.84
N PHE A 64 3.70 0.52 4.59
CA PHE A 64 3.58 -0.51 5.60
C PHE A 64 4.97 -1.01 5.92
N VAL A 65 5.32 -0.95 7.19
CA VAL A 65 6.53 -1.58 7.67
C VAL A 65 6.10 -2.66 8.64
N GLU A 66 6.43 -3.91 8.33
CA GLU A 66 6.27 -5.00 9.29
C GLU A 66 7.06 -4.69 10.57
N LYS A 67 6.72 -5.36 11.69
CA LYS A 67 7.30 -5.11 13.01
C LYS A 67 8.83 -4.89 12.94
N LEU A 68 9.23 -3.62 13.02
CA LEU A 68 10.62 -3.24 13.13
C LEU A 68 11.06 -3.42 14.58
N ARG A 69 12.08 -4.25 14.81
CA ARG A 69 12.86 -4.21 16.05
C ARG A 69 14.00 -3.22 15.85
N VAL A 70 13.75 -1.93 16.07
CA VAL A 70 14.79 -0.90 15.98
C VAL A 70 15.47 -0.72 17.33
N VAL A 71 16.80 -0.70 17.33
CA VAL A 71 17.61 -0.17 18.43
C VAL A 71 18.37 1.01 17.85
N GLY A 72 18.15 2.20 18.39
CA GLY A 72 18.88 3.42 18.02
C GLY A 72 19.99 3.69 19.02
N PHE A 73 21.17 4.05 18.53
CA PHE A 73 22.27 4.58 19.35
C PHE A 73 22.50 6.03 18.92
N GLU A 74 22.56 6.94 19.88
CA GLU A 74 22.91 8.35 19.68
C GLU A 74 24.29 8.59 20.28
N ASP A 75 25.23 9.12 19.51
CA ASP A 75 26.54 9.54 19.99
C ASP A 75 26.54 11.06 20.16
N ASN A 76 26.33 11.53 21.39
CA ASN A 76 26.31 12.95 21.76
C ASN A 76 27.74 13.52 21.82
N MET A 77 28.51 13.38 20.73
CA MET A 77 29.81 14.02 20.61
C MET A 77 29.60 15.53 20.47
N ILE A 78 29.68 16.23 21.60
CA ILE A 78 29.86 17.68 21.66
C ILE A 78 31.19 17.96 20.92
N PRO A 79 31.20 18.75 19.82
CA PRO A 79 32.45 19.17 19.21
C PRO A 79 33.25 19.96 20.24
N ARG A 80 34.49 19.52 20.52
CA ARG A 80 35.43 20.27 21.37
C ARG A 80 35.93 21.52 20.68
#